data_AF-A0A3B8ZDL9-F1
#
_entry.id   AF-A0A3B8ZDL9-F1
#
_cell.length_a   1.000
_cell.length_b   1.000
_cell.length_c   1.000
_cell.angle_alpha   90.00
_cell.angle_beta   90.00
_cell.angle_gamma   90.00
#
_symmetry.space_group_name_H-M   'P 1'
#
loop_
_entity.id
_entity.type
_entity.pdbx_description
1 polymer ?
#
loop_
_entity_poly.entity_id
_entity_poly.type
_entity_poly.pdbx_seq_one_letter_code
_entity_poly.pdbx_strand_id
1 'polypeptide(L)'
;APAASVTAANCDQAIPPGVNRYVASRGRVWAGQAYENTAYNHFFTPNTSRFDCYFWVARGFKAARSNHSGGVQGLRLDGSVQFYSNSVDLAAWRALATRGGGEVTSGL
;
A
#
# COMPACT_ATOMS: atom_id res chain seq x y z
N ALA A 1 1.12 24.01 -9.88
CA ALA A 1 0.35 23.46 -8.74
C ALA A 1 0.98 22.11 -8.35
N PRO A 2 1.06 21.74 -7.06
CA PRO A 2 1.49 20.39 -6.70
C PRO A 2 0.55 19.37 -7.37
N ALA A 3 1.09 18.25 -7.83
CA ALA A 3 0.33 17.26 -8.58
C ALA A 3 -0.95 16.87 -7.82
N ALA A 4 -2.11 17.11 -8.43
CA ALA A 4 -3.42 16.88 -7.81
C ALA A 4 -3.75 15.37 -7.69
N SER A 5 -2.95 14.49 -8.26
CA SER A 5 -3.16 13.04 -8.25
C SER A 5 -1.83 12.29 -8.10
N VAL A 6 -1.82 11.27 -7.25
CA VAL A 6 -0.72 10.31 -7.17
C VAL A 6 -0.85 9.37 -8.36
N THR A 7 0.15 9.39 -9.23
CA THR A 7 0.23 8.49 -10.39
C THR A 7 1.47 7.63 -10.25
N ALA A 8 1.47 6.42 -10.83
CA ALA A 8 2.67 5.58 -10.87
C ALA A 8 3.85 6.34 -11.50
N ALA A 9 3.59 7.05 -12.61
CA ALA A 9 4.60 7.87 -13.28
C ALA A 9 5.26 8.92 -12.36
N ASN A 10 4.50 9.60 -11.50
CA ASN A 10 5.05 10.58 -10.55
C ASN A 10 5.83 9.90 -9.41
N CYS A 11 5.43 8.69 -9.03
CA CYS A 11 6.10 7.88 -8.02
C CYS A 11 7.37 7.17 -8.51
N ASP A 12 7.50 7.04 -9.84
CA ASP A 12 8.63 6.39 -10.51
C ASP A 12 9.72 7.37 -10.92
N GLN A 13 9.52 8.66 -10.65
CA GLN A 13 10.53 9.68 -10.91
C GLN A 13 11.76 9.43 -10.03
N ALA A 14 12.94 9.55 -10.62
CA ALA A 14 14.17 9.68 -9.85
C ALA A 14 14.01 10.83 -8.85
N ILE A 15 14.53 10.65 -7.63
CA ILE A 15 14.46 11.65 -6.56
C ILE A 15 14.84 13.02 -7.14
N PRO A 16 13.90 13.99 -7.21
CA PRO A 16 14.20 15.29 -7.82
C PRO A 16 15.38 15.95 -7.09
N PRO A 17 16.30 16.63 -7.81
CA PRO A 17 17.37 17.39 -7.18
C PRO A 17 16.78 18.36 -6.14
N GLY A 18 17.19 18.24 -4.88
CA GLY A 18 16.68 19.05 -3.76
C GLY A 18 15.77 18.32 -2.78
N VAL A 19 15.29 17.10 -3.08
CA VAL A 19 14.72 16.21 -2.05
C VAL A 19 15.87 15.52 -1.31
N ASN A 20 16.55 16.27 -0.45
CA ASN A 20 17.74 15.81 0.30
C ASN A 20 17.39 15.04 1.58
N ARG A 21 16.12 14.70 1.79
CA ARG A 21 15.66 14.10 3.05
C ARG A 21 14.75 12.92 2.78
N TYR A 22 15.33 11.73 2.85
CA TYR A 22 14.56 10.56 3.27
C TYR A 22 14.05 10.85 4.68
N VAL A 23 12.78 11.21 4.82
CA VAL A 23 12.16 11.34 6.14
C VAL A 23 11.76 9.93 6.55
N ALA A 24 12.53 9.34 7.46
CA ALA A 24 12.24 8.05 8.09
C ALA A 24 10.99 8.15 9.00
N SER A 25 9.86 8.48 8.41
CA SER A 25 8.59 8.72 9.08
C SER A 25 7.58 7.60 8.81
N ARG A 26 8.00 6.48 8.20
CA ARG A 26 7.12 5.33 7.99
C ARG A 26 6.72 4.73 9.34
N GLY A 27 5.42 4.71 9.61
CA GLY A 27 4.89 4.22 10.89
C GLY A 27 5.18 5.18 12.05
N ARG A 28 5.19 6.50 11.79
CA ARG A 28 5.57 7.52 12.78
C ARG A 28 4.73 7.45 14.08
N VAL A 29 3.42 7.27 13.99
CA VAL A 29 2.54 7.07 15.15
C VAL A 29 1.55 5.94 14.93
N TRP A 30 1.27 5.15 15.96
CA TRP A 30 0.36 3.99 15.88
C TRP A 30 -1.12 4.40 15.78
N ALA A 31 -1.51 5.49 16.43
CA ALA A 31 -2.89 5.97 16.46
C ALA A 31 -3.25 6.89 15.28
N GLY A 32 -2.29 7.20 14.39
CA GLY A 32 -2.52 8.09 13.24
C GLY A 32 -3.02 7.33 12.02
N GLN A 33 -4.04 7.85 11.33
CA GLN A 33 -4.73 7.17 10.21
C GLN A 33 -4.17 7.49 8.81
N ALA A 34 -3.03 8.16 8.76
CA ALA A 34 -2.44 8.69 7.53
C ALA A 34 -1.41 7.74 6.90
N TYR A 35 -1.04 7.96 5.63
CA TYR A 35 -0.06 7.10 4.93
C TYR A 35 1.35 7.13 5.55
N GLU A 36 1.77 8.26 6.14
CA GLU A 36 3.01 8.27 6.94
C GLU A 36 2.90 7.41 8.21
N ASN A 37 1.68 7.12 8.67
CA ASN A 37 1.41 6.36 9.88
C ASN A 37 1.01 4.91 9.53
N THR A 38 -0.18 4.46 9.94
CA THR A 38 -0.61 3.06 9.82
C THR A 38 -1.37 2.74 8.55
N ALA A 39 -1.84 3.73 7.78
CA ALA A 39 -2.61 3.47 6.57
C ALA A 39 -1.76 2.82 5.47
N TYR A 40 -2.40 1.97 4.67
CA TYR A 40 -1.85 1.35 3.47
C TYR A 40 -3.00 1.08 2.50
N ASN A 41 -2.70 0.62 1.29
CA ASN A 41 -3.71 0.17 0.34
C ASN A 41 -3.21 -1.02 -0.49
N HIS A 42 -4.12 -1.57 -1.30
CA HIS A 42 -3.86 -2.76 -2.11
C HIS A 42 -3.29 -2.43 -3.50
N PHE A 43 -2.74 -1.22 -3.70
CA PHE A 43 -2.23 -0.83 -5.02
C PHE A 43 -1.07 -1.73 -5.47
N PHE A 44 -0.17 -2.11 -4.55
CA PHE A 44 0.89 -3.07 -4.79
C PHE A 44 0.61 -4.39 -4.07
N THR A 45 1.23 -5.47 -4.55
CA THR A 45 1.24 -6.77 -3.87
C THR A 45 1.92 -6.68 -2.49
N PRO A 46 1.63 -7.63 -1.59
CA PRO A 46 2.33 -7.72 -0.30
C PRO A 46 3.85 -7.75 -0.44
N ASN A 47 4.54 -7.06 0.46
CA ASN A 47 6.00 -6.99 0.55
C ASN A 47 6.73 -6.60 -0.76
N THR A 48 6.08 -5.87 -1.67
CA THR A 48 6.73 -5.40 -2.90
C THR A 48 8.07 -4.71 -2.62
N SER A 49 9.09 -4.92 -3.45
CA SER A 49 10.38 -4.22 -3.30
C SER A 49 10.30 -2.74 -3.65
N ARG A 50 9.19 -2.28 -4.25
CA ARG A 50 9.00 -0.86 -4.59
C ARG A 50 8.86 0.00 -3.35
N PHE A 51 9.42 1.20 -3.39
CA PHE A 51 9.26 2.17 -2.32
C PHE A 51 7.80 2.66 -2.23
N ASP A 52 7.34 2.94 -1.01
CA ASP A 52 6.06 3.58 -0.79
C ASP A 52 6.13 5.04 -1.29
N CYS A 53 5.08 5.51 -1.94
CA CYS A 53 5.01 6.84 -2.54
C CYS A 53 3.73 7.53 -2.07
N TYR A 54 3.86 8.56 -1.25
CA TYR A 54 2.71 9.28 -0.71
C TYR A 54 3.03 10.75 -0.48
N PHE A 55 2.00 11.59 -0.58
CA PHE A 55 2.07 13.02 -0.30
C PHE A 55 1.26 13.29 0.97
N TRP A 56 1.97 13.44 2.09
CA TRP A 56 1.38 13.65 3.41
C TRP A 56 0.28 12.62 3.71
N VAL A 57 -0.85 13.08 4.25
CA VAL A 57 -1.79 12.24 4.98
C VAL A 57 -2.76 11.46 4.10
N ALA A 58 -3.13 12.00 2.94
CA ALA A 58 -4.38 11.62 2.28
C ALA A 58 -4.21 10.87 0.96
N ARG A 59 -3.03 10.90 0.33
CA ARG A 59 -2.85 10.37 -1.04
C ARG A 59 -1.53 9.64 -1.17
N GLY A 60 -1.58 8.38 -1.62
CA GLY A 60 -0.38 7.61 -1.84
C GLY A 60 -0.62 6.15 -2.15
N PHE A 61 0.47 5.47 -2.51
CA PHE A 61 0.61 4.03 -2.60
C PHE A 61 1.56 3.59 -1.50
N LYS A 62 1.03 2.87 -0.52
CA LYS A 62 1.80 2.24 0.55
C LYS A 62 1.36 0.79 0.63
N ALA A 63 2.32 -0.12 0.47
CA ALA A 63 2.03 -1.55 0.38
C ALA A 63 1.77 -2.17 1.76
N ALA A 64 1.02 -3.27 1.79
CA ALA A 64 0.98 -4.17 2.94
C ALA A 64 2.36 -4.82 3.12
N ARG A 65 2.94 -4.75 4.33
CA ARG A 65 4.29 -5.25 4.60
C ARG A 65 4.36 -6.00 5.93
N SER A 66 5.10 -7.10 5.94
CA SER A 66 5.40 -7.91 7.11
C SER A 66 6.74 -8.61 6.95
N ASN A 67 7.38 -8.97 8.05
CA ASN A 67 8.60 -9.77 8.06
C ASN A 67 8.31 -11.28 7.98
N HIS A 68 7.04 -11.70 7.88
CA HIS A 68 6.70 -13.09 7.61
C HIS A 68 7.21 -13.52 6.24
N SER A 69 7.80 -14.72 6.18
CA SER A 69 8.29 -15.27 4.93
C SER A 69 7.14 -15.44 3.94
N GLY A 70 7.31 -14.90 2.74
CA GLY A 70 6.39 -15.12 1.62
C GLY A 70 5.08 -14.34 1.63
N GLY A 71 4.77 -13.49 2.63
CA GLY A 71 3.46 -12.82 2.64
C GLY A 71 3.14 -11.96 3.86
N VAL A 72 1.85 -11.63 3.99
CA VAL A 72 1.28 -10.85 5.09
C VAL A 72 0.03 -11.53 5.65
N GLN A 73 -0.21 -11.38 6.96
CA GLN A 73 -1.51 -11.69 7.55
C GLN A 73 -2.45 -10.50 7.32
N GLY A 74 -3.65 -10.74 6.79
CA GLY A 74 -4.69 -9.72 6.63
C GLY A 74 -5.97 -10.08 7.37
N LEU A 75 -6.56 -9.07 8.03
CA LEU A 75 -7.85 -9.16 8.70
C LEU A 75 -8.94 -8.63 7.76
N ARG A 76 -10.04 -9.38 7.63
CA ARG A 76 -11.25 -8.97 6.92
C ARG A 76 -12.27 -8.38 7.89
N LEU A 77 -13.25 -7.63 7.36
CA LEU A 77 -14.29 -6.96 8.18
C LEU A 77 -15.21 -7.93 8.92
N ASP A 78 -15.27 -9.18 8.50
CA ASP A 78 -15.99 -10.27 9.17
C ASP A 78 -15.20 -10.89 10.34
N GLY A 79 -14.01 -10.37 10.65
CA GLY A 79 -13.15 -10.86 11.72
C GLY A 79 -12.23 -12.03 11.33
N SER A 80 -12.36 -12.56 10.12
CA SER A 80 -11.50 -13.66 9.67
C SER A 80 -10.10 -13.17 9.28
N VAL A 81 -9.09 -13.98 9.57
CA VAL A 81 -7.69 -13.71 9.23
C VAL A 81 -7.22 -14.70 8.18
N GLN A 82 -6.55 -14.20 7.14
CA GLN A 82 -5.98 -15.01 6.06
C GLN A 82 -4.55 -14.57 5.77
N PHE A 83 -3.71 -15.52 5.37
CA PHE A 83 -2.38 -15.24 4.84
C PHE A 83 -2.48 -14.91 3.35
N TYR A 84 -1.88 -13.80 2.94
CA TYR A 84 -1.78 -13.38 1.54
C TYR A 84 -0.34 -13.45 1.07
N SER A 85 -0.10 -14.23 0.01
CA SER A 85 1.23 -14.40 -0.57
C SER A 85 1.74 -13.11 -1.23
N ASN A 86 3.07 -12.92 -1.23
CA ASN A 86 3.75 -11.90 -2.04
C ASN A 86 3.47 -12.07 -3.54
N SER A 87 3.13 -13.30 -3.97
CA SER A 87 2.80 -13.67 -5.34
C SER A 87 1.30 -13.74 -5.61
N VAL A 88 0.45 -13.17 -4.74
CA VAL A 88 -1.01 -13.09 -4.97
C VAL A 88 -1.30 -12.41 -6.31
N ASP A 89 -2.34 -12.88 -7.00
CA ASP A 89 -2.80 -12.19 -8.20
C ASP A 89 -3.17 -10.73 -7.87
N LEU A 90 -2.60 -9.79 -8.61
CA LEU A 90 -2.74 -8.36 -8.31
C LEU A 90 -4.17 -7.86 -8.55
N ALA A 91 -4.90 -8.45 -9.50
CA ALA A 91 -6.28 -8.06 -9.75
C ALA A 91 -7.17 -8.53 -8.60
N ALA A 92 -7.02 -9.78 -8.15
CA ALA A 92 -7.72 -10.32 -6.98
C ALA A 92 -7.39 -9.56 -5.68
N TRP A 93 -6.11 -9.20 -5.47
CA TRP A 93 -5.68 -8.41 -4.33
C TRP A 93 -6.30 -7.01 -4.30
N ARG A 94 -6.37 -6.34 -5.46
CA ARG A 94 -7.00 -5.01 -5.58
C ARG A 94 -8.51 -5.09 -5.43
N ALA A 95 -9.13 -6.15 -5.96
CA ALA A 95 -10.54 -6.45 -5.79
C ALA A 95 -10.97 -6.56 -4.33
N LEU A 96 -10.09 -7.04 -3.43
CA LEU A 96 -10.38 -7.07 -1.99
C LEU A 96 -10.55 -5.68 -1.35
N ALA A 97 -9.96 -4.64 -1.93
CA ALA A 97 -10.02 -3.28 -1.41
C ALA A 97 -11.20 -2.47 -1.97
N THR A 98 -12.04 -3.08 -2.81
CA THR A 98 -13.18 -2.41 -3.41
C THR A 98 -14.48 -2.90 -2.78
N ARG A 99 -15.53 -2.07 -2.89
CA ARG A 99 -16.86 -2.35 -2.33
C ARG A 99 -17.87 -2.84 -3.37
N GLY A 100 -17.41 -3.11 -4.59
CA GLY A 100 -18.26 -3.27 -5.77
C GLY A 100 -19.07 -4.56 -5.79
N GLY A 101 -18.70 -5.57 -4.98
CA GLY A 101 -19.51 -6.77 -4.73
C GLY A 101 -19.62 -7.73 -5.92
N GLY A 102 -18.96 -7.43 -7.04
CA GLY A 102 -18.87 -8.26 -8.24
C GLY A 102 -17.44 -8.51 -8.69
N GLU A 103 -16.45 -8.21 -7.84
CA GLU A 103 -15.06 -8.45 -8.19
C GLU A 103 -14.71 -9.94 -8.15
N VAL A 104 -13.96 -10.39 -9.17
CA VAL A 104 -13.47 -11.77 -9.23
C VAL A 104 -12.33 -11.93 -8.24
N THR A 105 -12.57 -12.68 -7.17
CA THR A 105 -11.59 -13.02 -6.13
C THR A 105 -11.04 -14.45 -6.26
N SER A 106 -11.41 -15.18 -7.33
CA SER A 106 -10.88 -16.52 -7.59
C SER A 106 -9.36 -16.42 -7.82
N GLY A 107 -8.57 -16.84 -6.85
CA GLY A 107 -7.09 -16.70 -6.86
C GLY A 107 -6.50 -16.05 -5.60
N LEU A 108 -7.32 -15.74 -4.59
CA LEU A 108 -6.87 -15.34 -3.24
C LEU A 108 -6.41 -16.52 -2.37
#